data_AF-A0A0U9H4P6-F1
#
_entry.id   AF-A0A0U9H4P6-F1
#
_cell.length_a   1.000
_cell.length_b   1.000
_cell.length_c   1.000
_cell.angle_alpha   90.00
_cell.angle_beta   90.00
_cell.angle_gamma   90.00
#
_symmetry.space_group_name_H-M   'P 1'
#
loop_
_entity.id
_entity.type
_entity.pdbx_description
1 polymer ?
#
loop_
_entity_poly.entity_id
_entity_poly.type
_entity_poly.pdbx_seq_one_letter_code
_entity_poly.pdbx_strand_id
1 'polypeptide(L)'
;MPFLFHYYEISQLPNKAKFLFGGTLLFAIIAGLLSIKAKLYHIILINIITILVSVVLGTTIIIPPNGSWFNPFGMKFAVILTGIVILIVELTVWFIPKAITAYKEE
;
A
#
# COMPACT_ATOMS: atom_id res chain seq x y z
N MET A 1 -5.34 1.49 -1.33
CA MET A 1 -4.35 2.51 -0.93
C MET A 1 -3.32 2.86 -2.03
N PRO A 2 -2.77 1.92 -2.82
CA PRO A 2 -1.72 2.25 -3.80
C PRO A 2 -2.13 3.33 -4.82
N PHE A 3 -3.36 3.28 -5.31
CA PHE A 3 -3.91 4.33 -6.17
C PHE A 3 -3.92 5.69 -5.46
N LEU A 4 -4.44 5.76 -4.22
CA LEU A 4 -4.55 7.01 -3.46
C LEU A 4 -3.18 7.63 -3.17
N PHE A 5 -2.15 6.79 -2.98
CA PHE A 5 -0.77 7.27 -2.84
C PHE A 5 -0.36 8.10 -4.06
N HIS A 6 -0.41 7.48 -5.25
CA HIS A 6 0.03 8.12 -6.50
C HIS A 6 -0.89 9.26 -6.92
N TYR A 7 -2.21 9.13 -6.68
CA TYR A 7 -3.17 10.18 -6.93
C TYR A 7 -2.91 11.41 -6.06
N TYR A 8 -2.69 11.22 -4.76
CA TYR A 8 -2.38 12.31 -3.85
C TYR A 8 -1.05 12.97 -4.21
N GLU A 9 0.00 12.17 -4.47
CA GLU A 9 1.32 12.66 -4.90
C GLU A 9 1.21 13.67 -6.04
N ILE A 10 0.47 13.31 -7.09
CA ILE A 10 0.33 14.13 -8.29
C ILE A 10 -0.61 15.32 -8.05
N SER A 11 -1.71 15.13 -7.31
CA SER A 11 -2.69 16.19 -7.02
C SER A 11 -2.12 17.37 -6.22
N GLN A 12 -1.01 17.15 -5.50
CA GLN A 12 -0.41 18.18 -4.66
C GLN A 12 0.63 19.01 -5.40
N LEU A 13 0.97 18.71 -6.66
CA LEU A 13 1.92 19.49 -7.44
C LEU A 13 1.43 20.94 -7.66
N PRO A 14 2.33 21.95 -7.64
CA PRO A 14 3.80 21.84 -7.48
C PRO A 14 4.28 21.72 -6.03
N ASN A 15 3.36 21.70 -5.05
CA ASN A 15 3.73 21.52 -3.65
C ASN A 15 4.19 20.08 -3.40
N LYS A 16 5.11 19.90 -2.45
CA LYS A 16 5.46 18.55 -1.99
C LYS A 16 4.25 17.94 -1.26
N ALA A 17 3.90 16.70 -1.60
CA ALA A 17 2.83 15.95 -0.95
C ALA A 17 3.20 15.65 0.52
N LYS A 18 2.93 16.62 1.41
CA LYS A 18 3.17 16.49 2.85
C LYS A 18 2.35 15.31 3.37
N PHE A 19 2.92 14.53 4.29
CA PHE A 19 2.30 13.34 4.88
C PHE A 19 2.05 12.16 3.93
N LEU A 20 2.46 12.19 2.66
CA LEU A 20 2.28 11.05 1.74
C LEU A 20 2.86 9.75 2.34
N PHE A 21 4.12 9.79 2.77
CA PHE A 21 4.77 8.65 3.42
C PHE A 21 4.14 8.34 4.79
N GLY A 22 4.07 9.33 5.69
CA GLY A 22 3.60 9.12 7.06
C GLY A 22 2.15 8.64 7.14
N GLY A 23 1.26 9.20 6.32
CA GLY A 23 -0.14 8.79 6.22
C GLY A 23 -0.31 7.40 5.63
N THR A 24 0.50 7.03 4.63
CA THR A 24 0.49 5.68 4.05
C THR A 24 1.02 4.64 5.04
N LEU A 25 2.09 4.96 5.76
CA LEU A 25 2.63 4.10 6.81
C LEU A 25 1.62 3.92 7.95
N LEU A 26 1.00 5.01 8.42
CA LEU A 26 -0.05 4.97 9.44
C LEU A 26 -1.24 4.13 9.00
N PHE A 27 -1.70 4.30 7.76
CA PHE A 27 -2.76 3.47 7.17
C PHE A 27 -2.38 1.99 7.21
N ALA A 28 -1.19 1.62 6.73
CA ALA A 28 -0.74 0.23 6.68
C ALA A 28 -0.65 -0.39 8.08
N ILE A 29 -0.19 0.37 9.08
CA ILE A 29 -0.15 -0.08 10.47
C ILE A 29 -1.57 -0.33 10.99
N ILE A 30 -2.50 0.62 10.79
CA ILE A 30 -3.89 0.49 11.24
C ILE A 30 -4.55 -0.72 10.56
N ALA A 31 -4.39 -0.88 9.25
CA ALA A 31 -4.91 -2.02 8.50
C ALA A 31 -4.35 -3.35 9.03
N GLY A 32 -3.03 -3.42 9.27
CA GLY A 32 -2.39 -4.56 9.91
C GLY A 32 -2.98 -4.90 11.28
N LEU A 33 -3.14 -3.90 12.17
CA LEU A 33 -3.74 -4.08 13.49
C LEU A 33 -5.20 -4.55 13.43
N LEU A 34 -6.01 -3.98 12.54
CA LEU A 34 -7.40 -4.39 12.35
C LEU A 34 -7.51 -5.81 11.81
N SER A 35 -6.48 -6.30 11.11
CA SER A 35 -6.44 -7.63 10.52
C SER A 35 -5.96 -8.74 11.46
N ILE A 36 -5.57 -8.46 12.72
CA ILE A 36 -4.96 -9.44 13.64
C ILE A 36 -5.77 -10.75 13.76
N LYS A 37 -7.10 -10.64 13.80
CA LYS A 37 -8.02 -11.80 13.90
C LYS A 37 -8.34 -12.45 12.55
N ALA A 38 -7.96 -11.83 11.43
CA ALA A 38 -8.16 -12.37 10.10
C ALA A 38 -7.14 -13.49 9.81
N LYS A 39 -7.55 -14.43 8.96
CA LYS A 39 -6.65 -15.47 8.43
C LYS A 39 -5.75 -14.85 7.36
N LEU A 40 -4.50 -15.31 7.29
CA LEU A 40 -3.46 -14.80 6.38
C LEU A 40 -3.94 -14.70 4.92
N TYR A 41 -4.61 -15.73 4.43
CA TYR A 41 -5.08 -15.76 3.05
C TYR A 41 -6.11 -14.66 2.73
N HIS A 42 -6.92 -14.22 3.70
CA HIS A 42 -7.85 -13.11 3.49
C HIS A 42 -7.10 -11.79 3.33
N ILE A 43 -6.05 -11.57 4.13
CA ILE A 43 -5.22 -10.35 4.06
C ILE A 43 -4.54 -10.26 2.69
N ILE A 44 -3.93 -11.36 2.25
CA ILE A 44 -3.28 -11.46 0.94
C ILE A 44 -4.30 -11.24 -0.18
N LEU A 45 -5.45 -11.92 -0.15
CA LEU A 45 -6.47 -11.82 -1.19
C LEU A 45 -7.03 -10.39 -1.32
N ILE A 46 -7.37 -9.75 -0.20
CA ILE A 46 -7.87 -8.38 -0.18
C ILE A 46 -6.83 -7.40 -0.72
N ASN A 47 -5.55 -7.59 -0.39
CA ASN A 47 -4.47 -6.77 -0.92
C ASN A 47 -4.25 -6.97 -2.42
N ILE A 48 -4.30 -8.22 -2.91
CA ILE A 48 -4.23 -8.50 -4.35
C ILE A 48 -5.37 -7.79 -5.08
N ILE A 49 -6.61 -7.92 -4.60
CA ILE A 49 -7.77 -7.23 -5.19
C ILE A 49 -7.57 -5.72 -5.17
N THR A 50 -7.10 -5.17 -4.04
CA THR A 50 -6.84 -3.74 -3.88
C THR A 50 -5.76 -3.25 -4.85
N ILE A 51 -4.70 -4.02 -5.09
CA ILE A 51 -3.65 -3.72 -6.06
C ILE A 51 -4.22 -3.71 -7.47
N LEU A 52 -4.97 -4.75 -7.86
CA LEU A 52 -5.58 -4.83 -9.18
C LEU A 52 -6.52 -3.65 -9.45
N VAL A 53 -7.41 -3.35 -8.50
CA VAL A 53 -8.29 -2.18 -8.57
C VAL A 53 -7.47 -0.88 -8.65
N SER A 54 -6.39 -0.78 -7.86
CA SER A 54 -5.53 0.42 -7.88
C SER A 54 -4.80 0.60 -9.21
N VAL A 55 -4.38 -0.49 -9.86
CA VAL A 55 -3.74 -0.43 -11.17
C VAL A 55 -4.74 0.07 -12.21
N VAL A 56 -5.95 -0.48 -12.22
CA VAL A 56 -7.02 -0.01 -13.12
C VAL A 56 -7.26 1.48 -12.91
N LEU A 57 -7.57 1.89 -11.68
CA LEU A 57 -7.83 3.29 -11.33
C LEU A 57 -6.65 4.21 -11.66
N GLY A 58 -5.42 3.79 -11.37
CA GLY A 58 -4.22 4.56 -11.67
C GLY A 58 -4.09 4.79 -13.17
N THR A 59 -4.22 3.73 -13.97
CA THR A 59 -4.11 3.84 -15.43
C THR A 59 -5.22 4.62 -16.11
N THR A 60 -6.39 4.76 -15.48
CA THR A 60 -7.54 5.45 -16.06
C THR A 60 -7.72 6.89 -15.56
N ILE A 61 -7.31 7.19 -14.33
CA ILE A 61 -7.59 8.48 -13.67
C ILE A 61 -6.33 9.34 -13.54
N ILE A 62 -5.16 8.76 -13.31
CA ILE A 62 -3.94 9.53 -13.07
C ILE A 62 -3.37 10.01 -14.40
N ILE A 63 -3.23 11.33 -14.53
CA ILE A 63 -2.54 11.99 -15.64
C ILE A 63 -1.19 12.47 -15.11
N PRO A 64 -0.06 11.85 -15.53
CA PRO A 64 1.26 12.26 -15.08
C PRO A 64 1.58 13.68 -15.56
N PRO A 65 2.31 14.49 -14.76
CA PRO A 65 2.69 15.84 -15.15
C PRO A 65 3.69 15.86 -16.32
N ASN A 66 4.40 14.76 -16.56
CA ASN A 66 5.31 14.57 -17.69
C ASN A 66 5.48 13.08 -18.02
N GLY A 67 6.02 12.77 -19.20
CA GLY A 67 6.20 11.40 -19.68
C GLY A 67 7.26 10.59 -18.92
N SER A 68 8.07 11.20 -18.06
CA SER A 68 9.12 10.54 -17.28
C SER A 68 8.75 10.24 -15.83
N TRP A 69 7.57 10.68 -15.36
CA TRP A 69 7.19 10.62 -13.95
C TRP A 69 7.27 9.20 -13.36
N PHE A 70 6.87 8.20 -14.13
CA PHE A 70 6.89 6.79 -13.71
C PHE A 70 8.04 5.98 -14.32
N ASN A 71 9.04 6.63 -14.93
CA ASN A 71 10.17 5.90 -15.51
C ASN A 71 11.08 5.30 -14.44
N PRO A 72 11.77 4.19 -14.74
CA PRO A 72 11.79 3.48 -16.02
C PRO A 72 10.69 2.43 -16.19
N PHE A 73 9.92 2.12 -15.14
CA PHE A 73 9.07 0.93 -15.12
C PHE A 73 7.60 1.18 -15.50
N GLY A 74 7.18 2.44 -15.54
CA GLY A 74 5.81 2.86 -15.84
C GLY A 74 4.86 2.78 -14.64
N MET A 75 3.71 3.44 -14.80
CA MET A 75 2.73 3.64 -13.71
C MET A 75 2.19 2.33 -13.15
N LYS A 76 1.90 1.34 -14.02
CA LYS A 76 1.39 0.03 -13.58
C LYS A 76 2.33 -0.61 -12.57
N PHE A 77 3.63 -0.63 -12.89
CA PHE A 77 4.63 -1.21 -12.02
C PHE A 77 4.78 -0.41 -10.72
N ALA A 78 4.82 0.93 -10.80
CA ALA A 78 4.90 1.78 -9.61
C ALA A 78 3.74 1.53 -8.64
N VAL A 79 2.51 1.45 -9.14
CA VAL A 79 1.32 1.15 -8.32
C VAL A 79 1.39 -0.24 -7.69
N ILE A 80 1.81 -1.26 -8.46
CA ILE A 80 1.99 -2.62 -7.94
C ILE A 80 3.04 -2.64 -6.82
N LEU A 81 4.20 -2.02 -7.06
CA LEU A 81 5.30 -1.98 -6.10
C LEU A 81 4.87 -1.31 -4.79
N THR A 82 4.18 -0.16 -4.86
CA THR A 82 3.62 0.51 -3.68
C THR A 82 2.67 -0.41 -2.90
N GLY A 83 1.82 -1.17 -3.60
CA GLY A 83 0.93 -2.13 -2.95
C GLY A 83 1.65 -3.30 -2.30
N ILE A 84 2.71 -3.83 -2.90
CA ILE A 84 3.55 -4.86 -2.30
C ILE A 84 4.18 -4.36 -1.01
N VAL A 85 4.73 -3.14 -1.01
CA VAL A 85 5.32 -2.53 0.20
C VAL A 85 4.28 -2.36 1.31
N ILE A 86 3.07 -1.89 0.98
CA ILE A 86 1.97 -1.75 1.95
C ILE A 86 1.59 -3.12 2.53
N LEU A 87 1.44 -4.14 1.68
CA LEU A 87 1.15 -5.51 2.13
C LEU A 87 2.25 -6.04 3.06
N ILE A 88 3.53 -5.79 2.78
CA ILE A 88 4.64 -6.22 3.65
C ILE A 88 4.50 -5.58 5.04
N VAL A 89 4.18 -4.29 5.12
CA VAL A 89 3.97 -3.61 6.41
C VAL A 89 2.77 -4.18 7.15
N GLU A 90 1.63 -4.36 6.46
CA GLU A 90 0.42 -4.96 7.04
C GLU A 90 0.69 -6.35 7.61
N LEU A 91 1.41 -7.21 6.86
CA LEU A 91 1.78 -8.56 7.29
C LEU A 91 2.75 -8.55 8.47
N THR A 92 3.72 -7.63 8.48
CA THR A 92 4.65 -7.47 9.60
C THR A 92 3.90 -7.13 10.88
N VAL A 93 2.99 -6.16 10.83
CA VAL A 93 2.16 -5.75 11.97
C VAL A 93 1.21 -6.86 12.42
N TRP A 94 0.61 -7.58 11.46
CA TRP A 94 -0.26 -8.72 11.73
C TRP A 94 0.46 -9.88 12.42
N PHE A 95 1.74 -10.12 12.09
CA PHE A 95 2.50 -11.26 12.59
C PHE A 95 2.98 -11.06 14.04
N ILE A 96 3.31 -9.84 14.44
CA ILE A 96 3.90 -9.53 15.77
C ILE A 96 3.11 -10.15 16.94
N PRO A 97 1.79 -9.96 17.07
CA PRO A 97 1.04 -10.52 18.20
C PRO A 97 1.09 -12.05 18.23
N LYS A 98 1.06 -12.70 17.08
CA LYS A 98 1.10 -14.17 16.98
C LYS A 98 2.46 -14.72 17.37
N ALA A 99 3.54 -14.07 16.96
CA ALA A 99 4.89 -14.44 17.34
C ALA A 99 5.10 -14.33 18.86
N ILE A 100 4.56 -13.26 19.49
CA ILE A 100 4.63 -13.06 20.94
C ILE A 100 3.88 -14.15 21.69
N THR A 101 2.69 -14.56 21.23
CA THR A 101 1.94 -15.65 21.88
C THR A 101 2.66 -16.99 21.76
N ALA A 102 3.18 -17.33 20.57
CA ALA A 102 3.91 -18.58 20.37
C ALA A 102 5.17 -18.68 21.26
N TYR A 103 5.93 -17.58 21.39
CA TYR A 103 7.12 -17.55 22.27
C TYR A 103 6.78 -17.74 23.76
N LYS A 104 5.59 -17.34 24.21
CA LYS A 104 5.17 -17.52 25.62
C LYS A 104 4.75 -18.95 25.96
N GLU A 105 4.54 -19.79 24.96
CA GLU A 105 4.11 -21.19 25.13
C GLU A 105 5.29 -22.19 25.08
N GLU A 106 6.51 -21.71 24.77
CA GLU A 106 7.79 -22.45 24.85
C GLU A 106 8.50 -22.26 26.20
#